data_AF-R6J054-F1
#
_entry.id   AF-R6J054-F1
#
_cell.length_a   1.000
_cell.length_b   1.000
_cell.length_c   1.000
_cell.angle_alpha   90.00
_cell.angle_beta   90.00
_cell.angle_gamma   90.00
#
_symmetry.space_group_name_H-M   'P 1'
#
loop_
_entity.id
_entity.type
_entity.pdbx_description
1 polymer ?
#
loop_
_entity_poly.entity_id
_entity_poly.type
_entity_poly.pdbx_seq_one_letter_code
_entity_poly.pdbx_strand_id
1 'polypeptide(L)'
;MRPAAKVAMSGICTALSVLLLFFGGVVPVLAYVCPMLTGVLMVVLVRTFGYGTAWITYVSTGLLSFFLVPDKECMLMYVLFFGYYTIVRQWIGRLRPRSVALAAECLLFNAALAAVNLLLVYVFAIPMDAVSSNKWFLVGFWLAMNLLFFLYERLLGVAELLYVRKIEKRLRSVFKK
;
A
#
# COMPACT_ATOMS: atom_id res chain seq x y z
N MET A 1 19.93 15.68 -6.35
CA MET A 1 19.95 15.71 -4.87
C MET A 1 21.14 14.90 -4.37
N ARG A 2 21.83 15.36 -3.32
CA ARG A 2 22.94 14.63 -2.68
C ARG A 2 22.44 13.27 -2.15
N PRO A 3 23.24 12.20 -2.21
CA PRO A 3 22.85 10.85 -1.76
C PRO A 3 22.39 10.82 -0.29
N ALA A 4 23.05 11.59 0.58
CA ALA A 4 22.66 11.70 1.99
C ALA A 4 21.23 12.23 2.21
N ALA A 5 20.79 13.21 1.41
CA ALA A 5 19.44 13.77 1.52
C ALA A 5 18.36 12.76 1.09
N LYS A 6 18.67 11.90 0.11
CA LYS A 6 17.77 10.81 -0.31
C LYS A 6 17.57 9.80 0.81
N VAL A 7 18.65 9.42 1.50
CA VAL A 7 18.62 8.47 2.62
C VAL A 7 17.85 9.04 3.81
N ALA A 8 18.10 10.30 4.18
CA ALA A 8 17.37 10.95 5.28
C ALA A 8 15.85 11.01 5.02
N MET A 9 15.44 11.38 3.80
CA MET A 9 14.03 11.41 3.42
C MET A 9 13.40 10.01 3.39
N SER A 10 14.12 8.99 2.92
CA SER A 10 13.64 7.60 3.03
C SER A 10 13.43 7.19 4.48
N GLY A 11 14.31 7.60 5.40
CA GLY A 11 14.18 7.35 6.84
C GLY A 11 12.96 8.02 7.47
N ILE A 12 12.72 9.29 7.14
CA ILE A 12 11.53 10.03 7.62
C ILE A 12 10.25 9.34 7.11
N CYS A 13 10.21 8.97 5.83
CA CYS A 13 9.06 8.28 5.28
C CYS A 13 8.88 6.87 5.86
N THR A 14 9.96 6.12 6.13
CA THR A 14 9.84 4.84 6.85
C THR A 14 9.22 5.04 8.23
N ALA A 15 9.70 6.01 9.01
CA ALA A 15 9.17 6.27 10.35
C ALA A 15 7.70 6.66 10.31
N LEU A 16 7.30 7.51 9.36
CA LEU A 16 5.91 7.91 9.16
C LEU A 16 5.03 6.74 8.73
N SER A 17 5.50 5.89 7.82
CA SER A 17 4.77 4.70 7.37
C SER A 17 4.58 3.69 8.51
N VAL A 18 5.62 3.45 9.32
CA VAL A 18 5.52 2.55 10.49
C VAL A 18 4.56 3.13 11.54
N LEU A 19 4.60 4.44 11.80
CA LEU A 19 3.63 5.09 12.69
C LEU A 19 2.19 4.91 12.21
N LEU A 20 1.92 5.12 10.92
CA LEU A 20 0.60 4.89 10.33
C LEU A 20 0.16 3.44 10.49
N LEU A 21 1.03 2.47 10.20
CA LEU A 21 0.73 1.04 10.37
C LEU A 21 0.50 0.67 11.84
N PHE A 22 1.23 1.29 12.76
CA PHE A 22 1.05 1.11 14.19
C PHE A 22 -0.34 1.57 14.64
N PHE A 23 -0.80 2.75 14.20
CA PHE A 23 -2.18 3.19 14.42
C PHE A 23 -3.22 2.27 13.75
N GLY A 24 -2.82 1.60 12.67
CA GLY A 24 -3.62 0.58 11.99
C GLY A 24 -4.06 -0.57 12.90
N GLY A 25 -3.25 -0.92 13.90
CA GLY A 25 -3.55 -2.00 14.84
C GLY A 25 -4.47 -1.62 16.01
N VAL A 26 -4.94 -0.38 16.08
CA VAL A 26 -5.80 0.09 17.20
C VAL A 26 -7.27 -0.26 16.96
N VAL A 27 -7.74 -0.27 15.72
CA VAL A 27 -9.14 -0.55 15.34
C VAL A 27 -9.16 -1.43 14.09
N PRO A 28 -10.04 -2.45 14.01
CA PRO A 28 -10.12 -3.35 12.85
C PRO A 28 -10.33 -2.62 11.52
N VAL A 29 -11.10 -1.53 11.50
CA VAL A 29 -11.30 -0.71 10.30
C VAL A 29 -10.00 -0.01 9.87
N LEU A 30 -9.20 0.45 10.84
CA LEU A 30 -7.92 1.13 10.56
C LEU A 30 -6.87 0.14 10.02
N ALA A 31 -7.00 -1.15 10.29
CA ALA A 31 -6.12 -2.18 9.75
C ALA A 31 -6.12 -2.23 8.22
N TYR A 32 -7.20 -1.76 7.58
CA TYR A 32 -7.32 -1.68 6.12
C TYR A 32 -7.01 -0.27 5.59
N VAL A 33 -7.36 0.77 6.34
CA VAL A 33 -7.18 2.19 5.91
C VAL A 33 -5.73 2.65 6.03
N CYS A 34 -5.01 2.26 7.09
CA CYS A 34 -3.62 2.67 7.29
C CYS A 34 -2.66 2.14 6.21
N PRO A 35 -2.75 0.87 5.78
CA PRO A 35 -1.98 0.38 4.64
C PRO A 35 -2.29 1.12 3.34
N MET A 36 -3.54 1.54 3.12
CA MET A 36 -3.89 2.40 1.98
C MET A 36 -3.19 3.75 2.03
N LEU A 37 -3.21 4.43 3.18
CA LEU A 37 -2.55 5.72 3.38
C LEU A 37 -1.03 5.62 3.16
N THR A 38 -0.42 4.57 3.71
CA THR A 38 1.02 4.33 3.51
C THR A 38 1.35 4.03 2.05
N GLY A 39 0.50 3.32 1.32
CA GLY A 39 0.66 3.12 -0.11
C GLY A 39 0.61 4.44 -0.92
N VAL A 40 -0.28 5.37 -0.59
CA VAL A 40 -0.31 6.70 -1.23
C VAL A 40 1.00 7.46 -0.96
N LEU A 41 1.47 7.44 0.29
CA LEU A 41 2.77 7.99 0.69
C LEU A 41 3.91 7.41 -0.15
N MET A 42 3.84 6.11 -0.41
CA MET A 42 4.83 5.40 -1.20
C MET A 42 4.86 5.82 -2.67
N VAL A 43 3.69 6.05 -3.28
CA VAL A 43 3.62 6.61 -4.65
C VAL A 43 4.29 7.98 -4.72
N VAL A 44 4.03 8.86 -3.74
CA VAL A 44 4.67 10.18 -3.67
C VAL A 44 6.18 10.04 -3.55
N LEU A 45 6.67 9.10 -2.72
CA LEU A 45 8.09 8.86 -2.52
C LEU A 45 8.78 8.32 -3.78
N VAL A 46 8.20 7.31 -4.45
CA VAL A 46 8.71 6.77 -5.73
C VAL A 46 8.85 7.89 -6.76
N ARG A 47 7.85 8.77 -6.87
CA ARG A 47 7.82 9.86 -7.86
C ARG A 47 8.76 11.03 -7.51
N THR A 48 9.04 11.27 -6.24
CA THR A 48 9.91 12.38 -5.79
C THR A 48 11.38 11.99 -5.79
N PHE A 49 11.72 10.80 -5.29
CA PHE A 49 13.11 10.39 -5.04
C PHE A 49 13.61 9.26 -5.95
N GLY A 50 12.70 8.59 -6.67
CA GLY A 50 12.97 7.51 -7.60
C GLY A 50 12.69 6.12 -7.02
N TYR A 51 12.82 5.11 -7.88
CA TYR A 51 12.55 3.70 -7.54
C TYR A 51 13.51 3.14 -6.47
N GLY A 52 14.79 3.51 -6.51
CA GLY A 52 15.80 2.97 -5.58
C GLY A 52 15.51 3.33 -4.11
N THR A 53 15.11 4.57 -3.84
CA THR A 53 14.71 4.98 -2.48
C THR A 53 13.41 4.33 -2.04
N ALA A 54 12.47 4.09 -2.95
CA ALA A 54 11.20 3.45 -2.63
C ALA A 54 11.39 1.98 -2.22
N TRP A 55 12.26 1.25 -2.90
CA TRP A 55 12.60 -0.11 -2.49
C TRP A 55 13.23 -0.15 -1.10
N ILE A 56 14.16 0.78 -0.81
CA ILE A 56 14.78 0.87 0.51
C ILE A 56 13.73 1.19 1.58
N THR A 57 12.87 2.19 1.35
CA THR A 57 11.80 2.54 2.30
C THR A 57 10.83 1.36 2.48
N TYR A 58 10.51 0.61 1.44
CA TYR A 58 9.59 -0.52 1.52
C TYR A 58 10.18 -1.65 2.38
N VAL A 59 11.41 -2.07 2.08
CA VAL A 59 12.10 -3.13 2.82
C VAL A 59 12.29 -2.74 4.28
N SER A 60 12.75 -1.50 4.53
CA SER A 60 12.92 -1.00 5.88
C SER A 60 11.60 -0.91 6.65
N THR A 61 10.52 -0.43 6.01
CA THR A 61 9.18 -0.35 6.65
C THR A 61 8.63 -1.74 6.94
N GLY A 62 8.79 -2.70 6.02
CA GLY A 62 8.35 -4.08 6.21
C GLY A 62 9.10 -4.81 7.34
N LEU A 63 10.41 -4.58 7.46
CA LEU A 63 11.21 -5.11 8.57
C LEU A 63 10.81 -4.47 9.90
N LEU A 64 10.68 -3.14 9.96
CA LEU A 64 10.30 -2.45 11.19
C LEU A 64 8.87 -2.78 11.61
N SER A 65 7.94 -2.88 10.66
CA SER A 65 6.54 -3.18 10.95
C SER A 65 6.35 -4.58 11.52
N PHE A 66 7.19 -5.55 11.12
CA PHE A 66 7.18 -6.89 11.71
C PHE A 66 7.47 -6.88 13.22
N PHE A 67 8.33 -5.98 13.70
CA PHE A 67 8.67 -5.88 15.13
C PHE A 67 7.75 -4.94 15.90
N LEU A 68 7.32 -3.82 15.30
CA LEU A 68 6.60 -2.77 16.01
C LEU A 68 5.08 -2.90 15.94
N VAL A 69 4.53 -3.47 14.86
CA VAL A 69 3.07 -3.49 14.65
C VAL A 69 2.50 -4.76 15.30
N PRO A 70 1.65 -4.63 16.34
CA PRO A 70 1.07 -5.80 17.01
C PRO A 70 0.04 -6.52 16.12
N ASP A 71 -0.61 -5.76 15.22
CA ASP A 71 -1.60 -6.27 14.28
C ASP A 71 -0.95 -6.80 13.00
N LYS A 72 -1.07 -8.11 12.81
CA LYS A 72 -0.39 -8.81 11.72
C LYS A 72 -1.19 -8.78 10.42
N GLU A 73 -2.49 -8.51 10.46
CA GLU A 73 -3.30 -8.27 9.26
C GLU A 73 -2.82 -7.01 8.54
N CYS A 74 -2.66 -5.95 9.32
CA CYS A 74 -2.25 -4.63 8.85
C CYS A 74 -0.83 -4.65 8.26
N MET A 75 0.10 -5.36 8.92
CA MET A 75 1.46 -5.58 8.43
C MET A 75 1.47 -6.38 7.12
N LEU A 76 0.74 -7.49 7.06
CA LEU A 76 0.68 -8.34 5.87
C LEU A 76 0.05 -7.62 4.68
N MET A 77 -0.99 -6.81 4.89
CA MET A 77 -1.57 -5.99 3.84
C MET A 77 -0.58 -4.98 3.26
N TYR A 78 0.26 -4.38 4.12
CA TYR A 78 1.31 -3.49 3.64
C TYR A 78 2.38 -4.24 2.83
N VAL A 79 2.88 -5.37 3.33
CA VAL A 79 3.97 -6.10 2.67
C VAL A 79 3.48 -6.78 1.38
N LEU A 80 2.36 -7.51 1.42
CA LEU A 80 1.91 -8.31 0.29
C LEU A 80 1.19 -7.48 -0.79
N PHE A 81 0.57 -6.37 -0.40
CA PHE A 81 -0.19 -5.55 -1.33
C PHE A 81 0.35 -4.12 -1.39
N PHE A 82 0.02 -3.27 -0.43
CA PHE A 82 0.13 -1.81 -0.60
C PHE A 82 1.54 -1.29 -0.83
N GLY A 83 2.56 -1.89 -0.23
CA GLY A 83 3.96 -1.52 -0.42
C GLY A 83 4.46 -1.87 -1.81
N TYR A 84 4.48 -3.15 -2.16
CA TYR A 84 4.96 -3.63 -3.47
C TYR A 84 4.10 -3.14 -4.64
N TYR A 85 2.77 -3.16 -4.48
CA TYR A 85 1.82 -2.76 -5.51
C TYR A 85 2.07 -1.33 -6.01
N THR A 86 2.42 -0.39 -5.14
CA THR A 86 2.65 1.01 -5.54
C THR A 86 3.86 1.19 -6.46
N ILE A 87 4.84 0.28 -6.37
CA ILE A 87 6.02 0.25 -7.23
C ILE A 87 5.66 -0.40 -8.57
N VAL A 88 4.97 -1.54 -8.53
CA VAL A 88 4.60 -2.32 -9.73
C VAL A 88 3.53 -1.63 -10.55
N ARG A 89 2.61 -0.88 -9.94
CA ARG A 89 1.56 -0.13 -10.63
C ARG A 89 2.11 0.83 -11.69
N GLN A 90 3.29 1.42 -11.46
CA GLN A 90 3.94 2.28 -12.46
C GLN A 90 4.42 1.51 -13.70
N TRP A 91 4.68 0.21 -13.56
CA TRP A 91 4.98 -0.70 -14.65
C TRP A 91 3.70 -1.22 -15.31
N ILE A 92 2.69 -1.60 -14.50
CA ILE A 92 1.39 -2.09 -14.99
C ILE A 92 0.65 -1.01 -15.80
N GLY A 93 0.72 0.25 -15.37
CA GLY A 93 0.13 1.38 -16.09
C GLY A 93 0.72 1.64 -17.49
N ARG A 94 1.82 0.98 -17.86
CA ARG A 94 2.36 1.01 -19.24
C ARG A 94 1.66 0.01 -20.16
N LEU A 95 0.92 -0.97 -19.64
CA LEU A 95 0.17 -1.91 -20.46
C LEU A 95 -1.07 -1.20 -21.05
N ARG A 96 -1.18 -1.25 -22.39
CA ARG A 96 -2.43 -0.98 -23.12
C ARG A 96 -3.06 -2.33 -23.47
N PRO A 97 -4.38 -2.55 -23.31
CA PRO A 97 -5.47 -1.64 -22.93
C PRO A 97 -5.70 -1.50 -21.41
N ARG A 98 -6.39 -0.41 -21.01
CA ARG A 98 -6.69 -0.06 -19.60
C ARG A 98 -7.43 -1.17 -18.85
N SER A 99 -8.25 -1.95 -19.55
CA SER A 99 -8.98 -3.10 -19.00
C SER A 99 -8.06 -4.23 -18.56
N VAL A 100 -6.94 -4.46 -19.26
CA VAL A 100 -5.96 -5.49 -18.92
C VAL A 100 -5.14 -5.07 -17.71
N ALA A 101 -4.79 -3.78 -17.62
CA ALA A 101 -4.18 -3.22 -16.41
C ALA A 101 -5.11 -3.41 -15.20
N LEU A 102 -6.38 -3.00 -15.32
CA LEU A 102 -7.39 -3.17 -14.25
C LEU A 102 -7.62 -4.64 -13.88
N ALA A 103 -7.68 -5.54 -14.87
CA ALA A 103 -7.82 -6.98 -14.61
C ALA A 103 -6.60 -7.56 -13.89
N ALA A 104 -5.38 -7.16 -14.29
CA ALA A 104 -4.16 -7.57 -13.60
C ALA A 104 -4.10 -7.02 -12.17
N GLU A 105 -4.52 -5.77 -11.96
CA GLU A 105 -4.59 -5.16 -10.64
C GLU A 105 -5.63 -5.84 -9.74
N CYS A 106 -6.83 -6.14 -10.26
CA CYS A 106 -7.85 -6.93 -9.56
C CYS A 106 -7.39 -8.35 -9.23
N LEU A 107 -6.69 -9.02 -10.15
CA LEU A 107 -6.11 -10.34 -9.92
C LEU A 107 -5.05 -10.30 -8.83
N LEU A 108 -4.16 -9.31 -8.86
CA LEU A 108 -3.15 -9.11 -7.82
C LEU A 108 -3.79 -8.82 -6.46
N PHE A 109 -4.86 -8.01 -6.42
CA PHE A 109 -5.57 -7.73 -5.18
C PHE A 109 -6.24 -8.98 -4.61
N ASN A 110 -6.99 -9.72 -5.43
CA ASN A 110 -7.64 -10.96 -4.98
C ASN A 110 -6.61 -12.02 -4.56
N ALA A 111 -5.49 -12.14 -5.29
CA ALA A 111 -4.41 -13.05 -4.92
C ALA A 111 -3.74 -12.64 -3.60
N ALA A 112 -3.50 -11.34 -3.39
CA ALA A 112 -2.94 -10.83 -2.14
C ALA A 112 -3.93 -11.01 -0.98
N LEU A 113 -5.23 -10.75 -1.18
CA LEU A 113 -6.26 -10.97 -0.18
C LEU A 113 -6.34 -12.46 0.20
N ALA A 114 -6.28 -13.37 -0.78
CA ALA A 114 -6.23 -14.80 -0.54
C ALA A 114 -4.95 -15.20 0.23
N ALA A 115 -3.79 -14.66 -0.15
CA ALA A 115 -2.52 -14.93 0.53
C ALA A 115 -2.50 -14.41 1.98
N VAL A 116 -3.04 -13.21 2.23
CA VAL A 116 -3.19 -12.64 3.58
C VAL A 116 -4.11 -13.53 4.42
N ASN A 117 -5.28 -13.92 3.90
CA ASN A 117 -6.19 -14.83 4.59
C ASN A 117 -5.54 -16.18 4.89
N LEU A 118 -4.82 -16.76 3.93
CA LEU A 118 -4.15 -18.05 4.10
C LEU A 118 -3.03 -17.97 5.14
N LEU A 119 -2.23 -16.90 5.14
CA LEU A 119 -1.20 -16.67 6.15
C LEU A 119 -1.80 -16.40 7.53
N LEU A 120 -2.91 -15.69 7.64
CA LEU A 120 -3.60 -15.46 8.92
C LEU A 120 -4.12 -16.75 9.54
N VAL A 121 -4.73 -17.62 8.73
CA VAL A 121 -5.24 -18.91 9.18
C VAL A 121 -4.09 -19.88 9.50
N TYR A 122 -3.09 -19.98 8.63
CA TYR A 122 -2.05 -21.02 8.72
C TYR A 122 -0.88 -20.63 9.64
N VAL A 123 -0.50 -19.35 9.70
CA VAL A 123 0.65 -18.87 10.49
C VAL A 123 0.20 -18.26 11.82
N PHE A 124 -0.93 -17.56 11.86
CA PHE A 124 -1.41 -16.91 13.08
C PHE A 124 -2.52 -17.66 13.81
N ALA A 125 -3.01 -18.77 13.24
CA ALA A 125 -4.00 -19.65 13.87
C ALA A 125 -5.21 -18.89 14.44
N ILE A 126 -5.56 -17.75 13.84
CA ILE A 126 -6.74 -16.98 14.22
C ILE A 126 -7.95 -17.77 13.70
N PRO A 127 -8.83 -18.27 14.57
CA PRO A 127 -9.97 -19.06 14.14
C PRO A 127 -10.94 -18.13 13.40
N MET A 128 -11.08 -18.35 12.09
CA MET A 128 -12.13 -17.73 11.27
C MET A 128 -13.54 -18.07 11.76
N ASP A 129 -13.65 -19.06 12.65
CA ASP A 129 -14.91 -19.57 13.22
C ASP A 129 -15.70 -18.54 14.03
N ALA A 130 -15.06 -17.46 14.52
CA ALA A 130 -15.78 -16.37 15.19
C ALA A 130 -16.54 -15.43 14.22
N VAL A 131 -16.16 -15.43 12.94
CA VAL A 131 -16.74 -14.56 11.89
C VAL A 131 -17.60 -15.36 10.90
N SER A 132 -17.42 -16.68 10.85
CA SER A 132 -17.97 -17.56 9.81
C SER A 132 -19.22 -18.35 10.20
N SER A 133 -20.13 -17.78 10.99
CA SER A 133 -21.44 -18.43 11.17
C SER A 133 -22.38 -18.23 9.96
N ASN A 134 -22.05 -17.32 9.04
CA ASN A 134 -22.94 -16.98 7.92
C ASN A 134 -22.18 -16.77 6.60
N LYS A 135 -22.36 -17.68 5.63
CA LYS A 135 -21.71 -17.64 4.30
C LYS A 135 -21.95 -16.31 3.57
N TRP A 136 -23.08 -15.66 3.83
CA TRP A 136 -23.43 -14.34 3.28
C TRP A 136 -22.56 -13.19 3.78
N PHE A 137 -22.07 -13.27 5.02
CA PHE A 137 -21.18 -12.25 5.58
C PHE A 137 -19.80 -12.28 4.89
N LEU A 138 -19.31 -13.47 4.57
CA LEU A 138 -18.04 -13.68 3.90
C LEU A 138 -18.08 -13.17 2.45
N VAL A 139 -19.18 -13.44 1.74
CA VAL A 139 -19.44 -12.86 0.41
C VAL A 139 -19.54 -11.34 0.49
N GLY A 140 -20.28 -10.80 1.48
CA GLY A 140 -20.40 -9.36 1.70
C GLY A 140 -19.06 -8.69 1.97
N PHE A 141 -18.21 -9.30 2.80
CA PHE A 141 -16.85 -8.82 3.09
C PHE A 141 -15.96 -8.83 1.86
N TRP A 142 -16.01 -9.90 1.06
CA TRP A 142 -15.24 -10.01 -0.19
C TRP A 142 -15.67 -8.95 -1.23
N LEU A 143 -16.96 -8.65 -1.30
CA LEU A 143 -17.51 -7.60 -2.16
C LEU A 143 -17.11 -6.21 -1.66
N ALA A 144 -17.15 -5.98 -0.34
CA ALA A 144 -16.70 -4.74 0.29
C ALA A 144 -15.20 -4.50 0.05
N MET A 145 -14.37 -5.54 0.12
CA MET A 145 -12.93 -5.45 -0.17
C MET A 145 -12.65 -5.09 -1.63
N ASN A 146 -13.37 -5.70 -2.58
CA ASN A 146 -13.27 -5.31 -3.99
C ASN A 146 -13.72 -3.85 -4.23
N LEU A 147 -14.76 -3.40 -3.53
CA LEU A 147 -15.20 -2.00 -3.58
C LEU A 147 -14.13 -1.04 -3.03
N LEU A 148 -13.51 -1.41 -1.90
CA LEU A 148 -12.39 -0.69 -1.29
C LEU A 148 -11.18 -0.61 -2.22
N PHE A 149 -10.88 -1.70 -2.94
CA PHE A 149 -9.85 -1.71 -3.96
C PHE A 149 -10.15 -0.72 -5.09
N PHE A 150 -11.39 -0.67 -5.58
CA PHE A 150 -11.78 0.29 -6.62
C PHE A 150 -11.67 1.74 -6.14
N LEU A 151 -12.05 2.00 -4.88
CA LEU A 151 -11.88 3.30 -4.25
C LEU A 151 -10.40 3.68 -4.13
N TYR A 152 -9.56 2.71 -3.76
CA TYR A 152 -8.11 2.87 -3.65
C TYR A 152 -7.46 3.16 -5.00
N GLU A 153 -7.84 2.45 -6.06
CA GLU A 153 -7.33 2.69 -7.41
C GLU A 153 -7.66 4.12 -7.88
N ARG A 154 -8.88 4.58 -7.57
CA ARG A 154 -9.31 5.97 -7.81
C ARG A 154 -8.48 6.97 -6.99
N LEU A 155 -8.24 6.68 -5.72
CA LEU A 155 -7.44 7.51 -4.82
C LEU A 155 -6.00 7.64 -5.32
N LEU A 156 -5.41 6.53 -5.76
CA LEU A 156 -4.08 6.50 -6.37
C LEU A 156 -4.04 7.27 -7.68
N GLY A 157 -5.07 7.16 -8.53
CA GLY A 157 -5.19 7.95 -9.75
C GLY A 157 -5.26 9.45 -9.48
N VAL A 158 -6.00 9.86 -8.43
CA VAL A 158 -6.07 11.26 -7.98
C VAL A 158 -4.73 11.72 -7.40
N ALA A 159 -4.06 10.90 -6.60
CA ALA A 159 -2.74 11.20 -6.06
C ALA A 159 -1.70 11.41 -7.17
N GLU A 160 -1.71 10.56 -8.22
CA GLU A 160 -0.87 10.75 -9.41
C GLU A 160 -1.21 12.03 -10.16
N LEU A 161 -2.50 12.32 -10.40
CA LEU A 161 -2.94 13.55 -11.06
C LEU A 161 -2.56 14.82 -10.30
N LEU A 162 -2.73 14.82 -8.98
CA LEU A 162 -2.33 15.92 -8.09
C LEU A 162 -0.81 16.12 -8.11
N TYR A 163 -0.04 15.02 -8.12
CA TYR A 163 1.41 15.08 -8.19
C TYR A 163 1.89 15.70 -9.52
N VAL A 164 1.40 15.20 -10.65
CA VAL A 164 1.73 15.72 -12.00
C VAL A 164 1.31 17.18 -12.15
N ARG A 165 0.11 17.55 -11.70
CA ARG A 165 -0.40 18.92 -11.89
C ARG A 165 0.23 19.94 -10.93
N LYS A 166 0.51 19.56 -9.68
CA LYS A 166 0.84 20.53 -8.61
C LYS A 166 2.30 20.44 -8.15
N ILE A 167 2.84 19.23 -8.04
CA ILE A 167 4.19 19.02 -7.50
C ILE A 167 5.24 19.07 -8.60
N GLU A 168 4.98 18.51 -9.78
CA GLU A 168 5.93 18.59 -10.90
C GLU A 168 6.19 20.04 -11.33
N LYS A 169 5.14 20.88 -11.36
CA LYS A 169 5.28 22.32 -11.65
C LYS A 169 6.11 23.07 -10.60
N ARG A 170 5.92 22.78 -9.31
CA ARG A 170 6.70 23.39 -8.21
C ARG A 170 8.13 22.87 -8.15
N LEU A 171 8.36 21.57 -8.38
CA LEU A 171 9.72 21.03 -8.42
C LEU A 171 10.49 21.62 -9.60
N ARG A 172 9.85 21.72 -10.77
CA ARG A 172 10.45 22.32 -11.97
C ARG A 172 10.72 23.82 -11.82
N SER A 173 9.98 24.54 -10.96
CA SER A 173 10.31 25.93 -10.62
C SER A 173 11.43 26.08 -9.58
N VAL A 174 11.58 25.10 -8.68
CA VAL A 174 12.63 25.12 -7.64
C VAL A 174 13.97 24.59 -8.17
N PHE A 175 13.97 23.62 -9.10
CA PHE A 175 15.19 23.05 -9.70
C PHE A 175 15.75 23.83 -10.90
N LYS A 176 15.15 24.98 -11.26
CA LYS A 176 15.65 25.86 -12.33
C LYS A 176 16.56 26.98 -11.81
N LYS A 177 17.11 26.83 -10.60
CA LYS A 177 18.15 27.69 -10.03
C LYS A 177 19.37 26.85 -9.69
#